data_AF-A0A496RV37-F1
#
_entry.id   AF-A0A496RV37-F1
#
_cell.length_a   1.000
_cell.length_b   1.000
_cell.length_c   1.000
_cell.angle_alpha   90.00
_cell.angle_beta   90.00
_cell.angle_gamma   90.00
#
_symmetry.space_group_name_H-M   'P 1'
#
loop_
_entity.id
_entity.type
_entity.pdbx_description
1 polymer ?
#
loop_
_entity_poly.entity_id
_entity_poly.type
_entity_poly.pdbx_seq_one_letter_code
_entity_poly.pdbx_strand_id
1 'polypeptide(L)'
;MTTARNKIRLTKKVEDKEFLRKHSLYDPNFEYASCGVGFVCHIKGKKSHKILQQALEVLRRLSHRGATGADPKTGDGAGVLLQLPHRFFARVCRGRISLPSEGEYGTGLVFLPPDRKERRFCKEVF
;
A
#
# COMPACT_ATOMS: atom_id res chain seq x y z
N MET A 1 21.24 3.80 -60.58
CA MET A 1 19.95 3.53 -59.90
C MET A 1 20.22 3.50 -58.41
N THR A 2 19.92 4.61 -57.74
CA THR A 2 20.37 4.91 -56.38
C THR A 2 19.34 4.42 -55.37
N THR A 3 19.68 3.42 -54.55
CA THR A 3 18.82 2.99 -53.44
C THR A 3 19.02 3.96 -52.27
N ALA A 4 18.08 4.88 -52.09
CA ALA A 4 18.03 5.78 -50.95
C ALA A 4 17.73 4.98 -49.67
N ARG A 5 18.76 4.76 -48.84
CA ARG A 5 18.59 4.24 -47.48
C ARG A 5 17.88 5.29 -46.65
N ASN A 6 16.60 5.06 -46.37
CA ASN A 6 15.79 5.88 -45.50
C ASN A 6 16.24 5.65 -44.04
N LYS A 7 17.31 6.35 -43.62
CA LYS A 7 17.76 6.37 -42.23
C LYS A 7 16.84 7.35 -41.49
N ILE A 8 15.76 6.82 -40.93
CA ILE A 8 14.90 7.54 -39.99
C ILE A 8 15.80 8.05 -38.85
N ARG A 9 16.08 9.36 -38.88
CA ARG A 9 16.93 10.05 -37.90
C ARG A 9 16.06 10.42 -36.69
N LEU A 10 15.76 9.44 -35.84
CA LEU A 10 14.87 9.58 -34.69
C LEU A 10 15.51 10.22 -33.43
N THR A 11 16.77 10.63 -33.46
CA THR A 11 17.55 10.79 -32.21
C THR A 11 17.82 12.22 -31.74
N LYS A 12 17.05 13.24 -32.14
CA LYS A 12 17.17 14.59 -31.53
C LYS A 12 15.88 15.36 -31.26
N LYS A 13 14.71 14.96 -31.79
CA LYS A 13 13.45 15.70 -31.62
C LYS A 13 12.66 15.35 -30.34
N VAL A 14 13.02 14.26 -29.66
CA VAL A 14 12.29 13.74 -28.50
C VAL A 14 12.64 14.48 -27.20
N GLU A 15 13.71 15.28 -27.18
CA GLU A 15 14.16 16.01 -25.98
C GLU A 15 13.52 17.39 -25.82
N ASP A 16 12.78 17.87 -26.82
CA ASP A 16 12.15 19.19 -26.81
C ASP A 16 10.75 19.14 -26.17
N LYS A 17 10.62 19.63 -24.93
CA LYS A 17 9.35 19.62 -24.16
C LYS A 17 8.19 20.25 -24.92
N GLU A 18 8.46 21.27 -25.73
CA GLU A 18 7.44 21.97 -26.52
C GLU A 18 6.94 21.14 -27.71
N PHE A 19 7.81 20.33 -28.31
CA PHE A 19 7.44 19.41 -29.39
C PHE A 19 6.54 18.28 -28.88
N LEU A 20 6.87 17.69 -27.72
CA LEU A 20 6.04 16.67 -27.06
C LEU A 20 4.66 17.23 -26.70
N ARG A 21 4.59 18.45 -26.19
CA ARG A 21 3.33 19.08 -25.79
C ARG A 21 2.39 19.39 -26.97
N LYS A 22 2.94 19.66 -28.16
CA LYS A 22 2.15 19.90 -29.39
C LYS A 22 1.70 18.63 -30.12
N HIS A 23 2.38 17.50 -29.95
CA HIS A 23 2.16 16.29 -30.76
C HIS A 23 1.85 15.03 -29.95
N SER A 24 1.81 15.11 -28.62
CA SER A 24 1.36 14.01 -27.78
C SER A 24 -0.15 14.13 -27.50
N LEU A 25 -0.84 13.00 -27.41
CA LEU A 25 -2.20 12.92 -26.88
C LEU A 25 -2.24 13.05 -25.35
N TYR A 26 -1.08 13.22 -24.69
CA TYR A 26 -0.95 13.38 -23.25
C TYR A 26 -1.06 14.86 -22.89
N ASP A 27 -2.11 15.19 -22.14
CA ASP A 27 -2.26 16.48 -21.49
C ASP A 27 -1.99 16.30 -19.98
N PRO A 28 -0.92 16.91 -19.43
CA PRO A 28 -0.62 16.87 -18.00
C PRO A 28 -1.77 17.35 -17.10
N ASN A 29 -2.72 18.12 -17.63
CA ASN A 29 -3.89 18.56 -16.89
C ASN A 29 -4.84 17.41 -16.51
N PHE A 30 -4.70 16.23 -17.11
CA PHE A 30 -5.45 15.02 -16.76
C PHE A 30 -4.70 14.06 -15.83
N GLU A 31 -3.58 14.48 -15.22
CA GLU A 31 -2.98 13.71 -14.13
C GLU A 31 -3.80 13.88 -12.84
N TYR A 32 -4.65 12.89 -12.56
CA TYR A 32 -5.40 12.81 -11.31
C TYR A 32 -4.60 12.05 -10.24
N ALA A 33 -4.80 12.44 -8.97
CA ALA A 33 -4.18 11.79 -7.82
C ALA A 33 -4.84 10.43 -7.52
N SER A 34 -4.08 9.35 -7.67
CA SER A 34 -4.42 8.04 -7.09
C SER A 34 -4.09 7.99 -5.59
N CYS A 35 -4.75 7.10 -4.84
CA CYS A 35 -4.37 6.75 -3.47
C CYS A 35 -2.87 6.45 -3.38
N GLY A 36 -2.23 6.93 -2.31
CA GLY A 36 -0.81 6.66 -2.05
C GLY A 36 -0.58 5.22 -1.59
N VAL A 37 0.36 4.53 -2.21
CA VAL A 37 0.86 3.22 -1.75
C VAL A 37 2.37 3.26 -1.59
N GLY A 38 2.89 2.48 -0.65
CA GLY A 38 4.33 2.36 -0.42
C GLY A 38 4.65 1.06 0.31
N PHE A 39 5.92 0.65 0.24
CA PHE A 39 6.41 -0.52 0.96
C PHE A 39 7.76 -0.21 1.60
N VAL A 40 8.05 -0.90 2.69
CA VAL A 40 9.35 -0.86 3.36
C VAL A 40 9.78 -2.30 3.59
N CYS A 41 10.99 -2.64 3.19
CA CYS A 41 11.55 -3.96 3.43
C CYS A 41 12.98 -3.85 3.96
N HIS A 42 13.40 -4.88 4.70
CA HIS A 42 14.79 -5.07 5.03
C HIS A 42 15.44 -5.93 3.94
N ILE A 43 16.42 -5.41 3.19
CA ILE A 43 17.02 -6.07 2.02
C ILE A 43 17.55 -7.48 2.36
N LYS A 44 18.12 -7.67 3.56
CA LYS A 44 18.60 -8.97 4.05
C LYS A 44 17.53 -9.84 4.74
N GLY A 45 16.24 -9.50 4.63
CA GLY A 45 15.14 -10.26 5.22
C GLY A 45 15.04 -10.24 6.76
N LYS A 46 15.79 -9.37 7.46
CA LYS A 46 15.76 -9.34 8.94
C LYS A 46 14.52 -8.62 9.45
N LYS A 47 13.73 -9.30 10.28
CA LYS A 47 12.57 -8.73 10.97
C LYS A 47 13.03 -7.64 11.96
N SER A 48 12.39 -6.47 11.92
CA SER A 48 12.66 -5.38 12.85
C SER A 48 11.43 -4.47 13.01
N HIS A 49 11.19 -4.01 14.23
CA HIS A 49 10.14 -3.02 14.52
C HIS A 49 10.39 -1.68 13.79
N LYS A 50 11.64 -1.39 13.40
CA LYS A 50 11.99 -0.23 12.59
C LYS A 50 11.24 -0.19 11.24
N ILE A 51 10.97 -1.36 10.64
CA ILE A 51 10.23 -1.46 9.38
C ILE A 51 8.81 -0.90 9.56
N LEU A 52 8.14 -1.25 10.67
CA LEU A 52 6.80 -0.74 10.97
C LEU A 52 6.82 0.77 11.23
N GLN A 53 7.81 1.27 11.97
CA GLN A 53 7.96 2.72 12.20
C GLN A 53 8.12 3.49 10.89
N GLN A 54 8.94 2.96 9.97
CA GLN A 54 9.11 3.54 8.63
C GLN A 54 7.84 3.46 7.79
N ALA A 55 7.09 2.35 7.85
CA ALA A 55 5.80 2.23 7.15
C ALA A 55 4.78 3.26 7.65
N LEU A 56 4.73 3.51 8.97
CA LEU A 56 3.88 4.55 9.54
C LEU A 56 4.31 5.96 9.10
N GLU A 57 5.62 6.20 8.99
CA GLU A 57 6.13 7.47 8.45
C GLU A 57 5.76 7.65 6.97
N VAL A 58 5.81 6.58 6.16
CA VAL A 58 5.34 6.60 4.77
C VAL A 58 3.86 6.99 4.72
N LEU A 59 3.00 6.38 5.55
CA LEU A 59 1.58 6.74 5.60
C LEU A 59 1.36 8.21 5.96
N ARG A 60 2.10 8.75 6.94
CA ARG A 60 2.03 10.18 7.28
C ARG A 60 2.39 11.08 6.11
N ARG A 61 3.44 10.71 5.37
CA ARG A 61 3.87 11.47 4.17
C ARG A 61 2.89 11.37 3.02
N LEU A 62 2.10 10.31 2.95
CA LEU A 62 1.04 10.11 1.95
C LEU A 62 -0.30 10.77 2.32
N SER A 63 -0.40 11.41 3.49
CA SER A 63 -1.64 12.07 3.94
C SER A 63 -2.21 13.09 2.96
N HIS A 64 -1.35 13.83 2.24
CA HIS A 64 -1.75 14.77 1.19
C HIS A 64 -2.45 14.11 -0.02
N ARG A 65 -2.39 12.78 -0.13
CA ARG A 65 -3.09 11.96 -1.13
C ARG A 65 -4.29 11.23 -0.57
N GLY A 66 -4.59 11.41 0.71
CA GLY A 66 -5.77 10.84 1.34
C GLY A 66 -6.99 11.73 1.09
N ALA A 67 -8.13 11.10 0.80
CA ALA A 67 -9.41 11.79 0.87
C ALA A 67 -9.74 12.05 2.35
N THR A 68 -10.09 13.29 2.65
CA THR A 68 -10.52 13.73 3.98
C THR A 68 -12.04 13.80 4.02
N GLY A 69 -12.62 13.36 5.14
CA GLY A 69 -14.06 13.48 5.38
C GLY A 69 -14.49 14.92 5.64
N ALA A 70 -15.78 15.10 5.95
CA ALA A 70 -16.35 16.40 6.27
C ALA A 70 -15.81 17.02 7.58
N ASP A 71 -15.15 16.22 8.41
CA ASP A 71 -14.50 16.65 9.65
C ASP A 71 -13.01 16.23 9.69
N PRO A 72 -12.16 16.91 10.49
CA PRO A 72 -10.72 16.66 10.52
C PRO A 72 -10.30 15.28 11.06
N LYS A 73 -11.22 14.50 11.64
CA LYS A 73 -10.92 13.18 12.25
C LYS A 73 -11.27 12.02 11.32
N THR A 74 -12.00 12.29 10.24
CA THR A 74 -12.46 11.26 9.31
C THR A 74 -11.64 11.28 8.03
N GLY A 75 -11.29 10.10 7.55
CA GLY A 75 -10.71 9.90 6.21
C GLY A 75 -11.12 8.53 5.68
N ASP A 76 -10.95 8.32 4.38
CA ASP A 76 -11.46 7.13 3.70
C ASP A 76 -10.80 5.82 4.17
N GLY A 77 -9.53 5.90 4.60
CA GLY A 77 -8.83 4.78 5.23
C GLY A 77 -7.32 4.80 5.02
N ALA A 78 -6.61 4.18 5.95
CA ALA A 78 -5.17 3.91 5.87
C ALA A 78 -4.87 2.59 6.60
N GLY A 79 -3.86 1.86 6.13
CA GLY A 79 -3.51 0.56 6.72
C GLY A 79 -2.09 0.14 6.42
N VAL A 80 -1.56 -0.75 7.26
CA VAL A 80 -0.27 -1.42 7.06
C VAL A 80 -0.49 -2.92 7.09
N LEU A 81 -0.08 -3.60 6.03
CA LEU A 81 0.06 -5.06 6.04
C LEU A 81 1.49 -5.41 6.51
N LEU A 82 1.60 -6.30 7.49
CA LEU A 82 2.88 -6.82 7.97
C LEU A 82 2.86 -8.34 8.09
N GLN A 83 4.04 -8.93 8.18
CA GLN A 83 4.21 -10.36 8.50
C GLN A 83 3.62 -10.69 9.87
N LEU A 84 3.20 -11.94 10.06
CA LEU A 84 2.67 -12.45 11.33
C LEU A 84 3.66 -12.15 12.49
N PRO A 85 3.31 -11.30 13.47
CA PRO A 85 4.23 -10.89 14.52
C PRO A 85 4.28 -11.93 15.65
N HIS A 86 4.89 -13.10 15.39
CA HIS A 86 4.87 -14.24 16.32
C HIS A 86 5.33 -13.91 17.74
N ARG A 87 6.40 -13.11 17.90
CA ARG A 87 6.86 -12.68 19.23
C ARG A 87 5.82 -11.88 20.01
N PHE A 88 5.02 -11.06 19.32
CA PHE A 88 3.93 -10.34 19.95
C PHE A 88 2.83 -11.29 20.37
N PHE A 89 2.39 -12.20 19.48
CA PHE A 89 1.36 -13.19 19.79
C PHE A 89 1.75 -14.13 20.93
N ALA A 90 2.96 -14.70 20.90
CA ALA A 90 3.46 -15.56 21.97
C ALA A 90 3.40 -14.86 23.34
N ARG A 91 3.68 -13.55 23.38
CA ARG A 91 3.59 -12.75 24.61
C ARG A 91 2.15 -12.54 25.07
N VAL A 92 1.23 -12.14 24.18
CA VAL A 92 -0.16 -11.79 24.57
C VAL A 92 -1.04 -13.02 24.80
N CYS A 93 -0.71 -14.15 24.17
CA CYS A 93 -1.42 -15.43 24.32
C CYS A 93 -0.94 -16.24 25.54
N ARG A 94 0.18 -15.89 26.16
CA ARG A 94 0.76 -16.62 27.29
C ARG A 94 -0.28 -16.79 28.40
N GLY A 95 -0.55 -18.05 28.77
CA GLY A 95 -1.51 -18.42 29.82
C GLY A 95 -2.98 -18.40 29.39
N ARG A 96 -3.28 -18.14 28.11
CA ARG A 96 -4.65 -18.14 27.56
C ARG A 96 -4.80 -19.12 26.41
N ILE A 97 -3.81 -19.14 25.51
CA ILE A 97 -3.79 -19.98 24.32
C ILE A 97 -2.38 -20.55 24.18
N SER A 98 -2.27 -21.87 23.99
CA SER A 98 -1.00 -22.50 23.62
C SER A 98 -0.76 -22.24 22.14
N LEU A 99 0.21 -21.39 21.82
CA LEU A 99 0.51 -20.99 20.45
C LEU A 99 1.48 -22.00 19.81
N PRO A 100 1.19 -22.55 18.61
CA PRO A 100 2.15 -23.32 17.83
C PRO A 100 3.39 -22.51 17.44
N SER A 101 4.38 -23.16 16.85
CA SER A 101 5.60 -22.50 16.38
C SER A 101 5.28 -21.50 15.26
N GLU A 102 6.19 -20.56 15.02
CA GLU A 102 6.05 -19.62 13.90
C GLU A 102 5.91 -20.39 12.57
N GLY A 103 4.84 -20.11 11.82
CA GLY A 103 4.52 -20.79 10.57
C GLY A 103 3.52 -21.95 10.70
N GLU A 104 3.22 -22.39 11.93
CA GLU A 104 2.28 -23.49 12.20
C GLU A 104 0.86 -23.01 12.55
N TYR A 105 0.61 -21.70 12.51
CA TYR A 105 -0.69 -21.12 12.78
C TYR A 105 -0.96 -19.89 11.91
N GLY A 106 -2.23 -19.64 11.64
CA GLY A 106 -2.74 -18.43 11.00
C GLY A 106 -3.48 -17.54 11.99
N THR A 107 -3.66 -16.27 11.61
CA THR A 107 -4.49 -15.33 12.36
C THR A 107 -5.37 -14.55 11.40
N GLY A 108 -6.59 -14.22 11.83
CA GLY A 108 -7.50 -13.36 11.09
C GLY A 108 -7.78 -12.06 11.85
N LEU A 109 -7.91 -10.96 11.12
CA LEU A 109 -8.51 -9.72 11.62
C LEU A 109 -9.94 -9.66 11.09
N VAL A 110 -10.93 -9.69 11.98
CA VAL A 110 -12.35 -9.69 11.63
C VAL A 110 -13.04 -8.49 12.26
N PHE A 111 -13.77 -7.73 11.45
CA PHE A 111 -14.69 -6.70 11.93
C PHE A 111 -16.06 -7.33 12.16
N LEU A 112 -16.61 -7.15 13.36
CA LEU A 112 -17.92 -7.68 13.73
C LEU A 112 -18.89 -6.53 14.04
N PRO A 113 -20.21 -6.74 13.90
CA PRO A 113 -21.21 -5.72 14.24
C PRO A 113 -21.07 -5.17 15.67
N PRO A 114 -21.35 -3.87 15.89
CA PRO A 114 -21.33 -3.30 17.22
C PRO A 114 -22.48 -3.85 18.09
N ASP A 115 -23.63 -4.20 17.51
CA ASP A 115 -24.72 -4.83 18.24
C ASP A 115 -24.33 -6.20 18.81
N ARG A 116 -24.77 -6.49 20.04
CA ARG A 116 -24.36 -7.69 20.77
C ARG A 116 -25.01 -8.96 20.24
N LYS A 117 -26.27 -8.89 19.78
CA LYS A 117 -27.00 -10.04 19.27
C LYS A 117 -26.47 -10.41 17.89
N GLU A 118 -26.32 -9.43 17.01
CA GLU A 118 -25.73 -9.61 15.67
C GLU A 118 -24.30 -10.14 15.76
N ARG A 119 -23.46 -9.55 16.64
CA ARG A 119 -22.09 -10.04 16.85
C ARG A 119 -22.04 -11.48 17.33
N ARG A 120 -22.95 -11.88 18.21
CA ARG A 120 -23.01 -13.26 18.70
C ARG A 120 -23.38 -14.20 17.56
N PHE A 121 -24.43 -13.87 16.82
CA PHE A 121 -24.84 -14.63 15.64
C PHE A 121 -23.68 -14.81 14.65
N CYS A 122 -22.98 -13.73 14.29
CA CYS A 122 -21.81 -13.83 13.41
C CYS A 122 -20.70 -14.73 13.96
N LYS A 123 -20.46 -14.74 15.28
CA LYS A 123 -19.43 -15.60 15.91
C LYS A 123 -19.83 -17.08 16.00
N GLU A 124 -21.11 -17.39 15.91
CA GLU A 124 -21.61 -18.78 15.97
C GLU A 124 -21.66 -19.40 14.56
N VAL A 125 -21.79 -18.58 13.52
CA VAL A 125 -21.81 -19.02 12.11
C VAL A 125 -20.41 -19.26 11.55
N PHE A 126 -19.39 -18.58 12.07
CA PHE A 126 -17.97 -18.75 11.71
C PHE A 126 -17.22 -19.57 12.75
#